data_AF-A0A4U0XIU0-F1
#
_entry.id   AF-A0A4U0XIU0-F1
#
_cell.length_a   1.000
_cell.length_b   1.000
_cell.length_c   1.000
_cell.angle_alpha   90.00
_cell.angle_beta   90.00
_cell.angle_gamma   90.00
#
_symmetry.space_group_name_H-M   'P 1'
#
loop_
_entity.id
_entity.type
_entity.pdbx_description
1 polymer ?
#
loop_
_entity_poly.entity_id
_entity_poly.type
_entity_poly.pdbx_seq_one_letter_code
_entity_poly.pdbx_strand_id
1 'polypeptide(L)'
;MATVELLQHYIEYLTSPTVLLTILLLVGPILYTVRLERRFAAKSTTPSGVPGCRRLGLTGRSNLRSQYEQRPSSSDGHPRVKALFIYPIKSCRGVELATAEVESSGLKYDRRLTFAQLVSKPVQGPEKESSDVAEPSE
;
A
#
# COMPACT_ATOMS: atom_id res chain seq x y z
N MET A 1 -54.15 20.33 24.53
CA MET A 1 -53.79 20.59 25.93
C MET A 1 -52.99 19.42 26.52
N ALA A 2 -53.49 18.18 26.50
CA ALA A 2 -52.76 17.02 27.05
C ALA A 2 -51.36 16.75 26.46
N THR A 3 -51.14 17.01 25.17
CA THR A 3 -49.82 16.82 24.51
C THR A 3 -48.77 17.83 24.95
N VAL A 4 -49.20 19.02 25.38
CA VAL A 4 -48.30 20.11 25.82
C VAL A 4 -47.78 19.83 27.23
N GLU A 5 -48.67 19.41 28.12
CA GLU A 5 -48.33 18.97 29.49
C GLU A 5 -47.35 17.79 29.48
N LEU A 6 -47.58 16.84 28.58
CA LEU A 6 -46.71 15.69 28.39
C LEU A 6 -45.32 16.13 27.89
N LEU A 7 -45.27 17.06 26.93
CA LEU A 7 -44.01 17.60 26.41
C LEU A 7 -43.20 18.35 27.50
N GLN A 8 -43.88 19.13 28.33
CA GLN A 8 -43.25 19.84 29.46
C GLN A 8 -42.65 18.87 30.47
N HIS A 9 -43.37 17.79 30.79
CA HIS A 9 -42.88 16.76 31.69
C HIS A 9 -41.63 16.05 31.14
N TYR A 10 -41.58 15.74 29.85
CA TYR A 10 -40.40 15.16 29.22
C TYR A 10 -39.20 16.12 29.19
N ILE A 11 -39.43 17.41 28.97
CA ILE A 11 -38.37 18.43 28.98
C ILE A 11 -37.80 18.56 30.39
N GLU A 12 -38.63 18.64 31.42
CA GLU A 12 -38.18 18.71 32.81
C GLU A 12 -37.43 17.44 33.23
N TYR A 13 -37.90 16.27 32.79
CA TYR A 13 -37.23 14.99 33.03
C TYR A 13 -35.86 14.88 32.34
N LEU A 14 -35.73 15.30 31.07
CA LEU A 14 -34.45 15.28 30.35
C LEU A 14 -33.44 16.31 30.89
N THR A 15 -33.94 17.41 31.46
CA THR A 15 -33.10 18.50 32.00
C THR A 15 -32.62 18.22 33.42
N SER A 16 -33.15 17.17 34.07
CA SER A 16 -32.70 16.75 35.39
C SER A 16 -31.22 16.31 35.36
N PRO A 17 -30.38 16.82 36.28
CA PRO A 17 -28.95 16.54 36.26
C PRO A 17 -28.64 15.06 36.52
N THR A 18 -29.48 14.35 37.28
CA THR A 18 -29.32 12.92 37.54
C THR A 18 -29.59 12.09 36.29
N VAL A 19 -30.63 12.42 35.51
CA VAL A 19 -30.95 11.73 34.26
C VAL A 19 -29.89 12.01 33.20
N LEU A 20 -29.38 13.24 33.13
CA LEU A 20 -28.31 13.59 32.21
C LEU A 20 -27.00 12.83 32.52
N LEU A 21 -26.63 12.72 33.80
CA LEU A 21 -25.44 11.99 34.24
C LEU A 21 -25.56 10.49 33.98
N THR A 22 -26.73 9.87 34.19
CA THR A 22 -26.93 8.44 33.91
C THR A 22 -26.85 8.15 32.41
N ILE A 23 -27.44 9.01 31.57
CA ILE A 23 -27.32 8.90 30.11
C ILE A 23 -25.87 9.04 29.66
N LEU A 24 -25.12 10.01 30.21
CA LEU A 24 -23.71 10.21 29.87
C LEU A 24 -22.84 9.00 30.25
N LEU A 25 -23.04 8.42 31.44
CA LEU A 25 -22.28 7.27 31.92
C LEU A 25 -22.62 5.96 31.19
N LEU A 26 -23.85 5.82 30.68
CA LEU A 26 -24.26 4.64 29.93
C LEU A 26 -23.87 4.76 28.44
N VAL A 27 -24.23 5.87 27.80
CA VAL A 27 -24.10 6.06 26.35
C VAL A 27 -22.71 6.60 25.97
N GLY A 28 -22.09 7.41 26.83
CA GLY A 28 -20.76 7.98 26.61
C GLY A 28 -19.66 6.95 26.33
N PRO A 29 -19.47 5.90 27.17
CA PRO A 29 -18.45 4.89 26.91
C PRO A 29 -18.75 4.07 25.65
N ILE A 30 -20.02 3.77 25.36
CA ILE A 30 -20.42 3.08 24.13
C ILE A 30 -20.07 3.92 22.89
N LEU A 31 -20.35 5.22 22.92
CA LEU A 31 -20.01 6.11 21.82
C LEU A 31 -18.49 6.28 21.68
N TYR A 32 -17.77 6.30 22.81
CA TYR A 32 -16.31 6.37 22.84
C TYR A 32 -15.66 5.11 22.25
N THR A 33 -16.11 3.91 22.62
CA THR A 33 -15.62 2.64 22.06
C THR A 33 -15.93 2.54 20.58
N VAL A 34 -17.15 2.87 20.14
CA VAL A 34 -17.52 2.91 18.71
C VAL A 34 -16.67 3.92 17.95
N ARG A 35 -16.39 5.09 18.52
CA ARG A 35 -15.48 6.09 17.92
C ARG A 35 -14.06 5.52 17.80
N LEU A 36 -13.57 4.88 18.84
CA LEU A 36 -12.22 4.33 18.89
C LEU A 36 -12.08 3.17 17.90
N GLU A 37 -13.04 2.26 17.84
CA GLU A 37 -13.12 1.19 16.85
C GLU A 37 -13.22 1.73 15.43
N ARG A 38 -14.04 2.75 15.16
CA ARG A 38 -14.08 3.38 13.83
C ARG A 38 -12.74 4.03 13.46
N ARG A 39 -12.02 4.59 14.43
CA ARG A 39 -10.67 5.15 14.22
C ARG A 39 -9.64 4.06 13.97
N PHE A 40 -9.73 2.93 14.67
CA PHE A 40 -8.88 1.76 14.45
C PHE A 40 -9.21 1.06 13.13
N ALA A 41 -10.48 0.89 12.80
CA ALA A 41 -10.98 0.31 11.56
C ALA A 41 -10.62 1.16 10.33
N ALA A 42 -10.69 2.49 10.45
CA ALA A 42 -10.22 3.41 9.42
C ALA A 42 -8.70 3.30 9.20
N LYS A 43 -7.92 2.94 10.23
CA LYS A 43 -6.50 2.60 10.08
C LYS A 43 -6.29 1.17 9.58
N SER A 44 -7.20 0.25 9.90
CA SER A 44 -7.14 -1.15 9.52
C SER A 44 -7.92 -1.44 8.25
N THR A 45 -8.05 -0.46 7.32
CA THR A 45 -8.65 -0.71 6.00
C THR A 45 -7.99 -1.95 5.45
N THR A 46 -8.78 -3.00 5.45
CA THR A 46 -8.33 -4.37 5.30
C THR A 46 -7.68 -4.49 3.94
N PRO A 47 -6.55 -5.20 3.83
CA PRO A 47 -6.05 -5.57 2.53
C PRO A 47 -7.14 -6.43 1.89
N SER A 48 -7.70 -5.95 0.77
CA SER A 48 -8.08 -6.85 -0.31
C SER A 48 -6.84 -7.70 -0.58
N GLY A 49 -6.77 -8.84 0.09
CA GLY A 49 -5.57 -9.65 0.21
C GLY A 49 -6.00 -11.06 -0.05
N VAL A 50 -5.64 -11.57 -1.22
CA VAL A 50 -5.60 -13.00 -1.47
C VAL A 50 -4.96 -13.68 -0.24
N PRO A 51 -5.56 -14.72 0.35
CA PRO A 51 -5.01 -15.36 1.54
C PRO A 51 -3.52 -15.67 1.38
N GLY A 52 -2.70 -15.23 2.34
CA GLY A 52 -1.24 -15.38 2.28
C GLY A 52 -0.48 -14.30 1.51
N CYS A 53 -1.15 -13.38 0.82
CA CYS A 53 -0.51 -12.27 0.11
C CYS A 53 -0.49 -10.99 0.96
N ARG A 54 0.71 -10.40 1.10
CA ARG A 54 0.88 -9.07 1.68
C ARG A 54 0.76 -8.01 0.59
N ARG A 55 -0.19 -7.08 0.71
CA ARG A 55 -0.26 -5.91 -0.18
C ARG A 55 0.96 -5.03 0.06
N LEU A 56 1.75 -4.82 -1.00
CA LEU A 56 2.87 -3.88 -1.01
C LEU A 56 2.43 -2.58 -1.68
N GLY A 57 2.91 -1.44 -1.17
CA GLY A 57 2.60 -0.12 -1.71
C GLY A 57 2.20 0.90 -0.64
N LEU A 58 2.19 2.18 -1.02
CA LEU A 58 1.63 3.24 -0.18
C LEU A 58 0.10 3.14 -0.05
N THR A 59 -0.39 3.31 1.18
CA THR A 59 -1.81 3.49 1.48
C THR A 59 -2.17 4.98 1.41
N GLY A 60 -2.27 5.54 0.21
CA GLY A 60 -2.68 6.93 0.03
C GLY A 60 -2.09 7.62 -1.19
N ARG A 61 -1.74 8.89 -1.04
CA ARG A 61 -1.16 9.72 -2.11
C ARG A 61 0.34 9.44 -2.24
N SER A 62 0.86 9.55 -3.46
CA SER A 62 2.29 9.44 -3.76
C SER A 62 3.10 10.57 -3.10
N ASN A 63 4.28 10.26 -2.57
CA ASN A 63 5.19 11.27 -2.05
C ASN A 63 5.76 12.17 -3.16
N LEU A 64 5.78 11.68 -4.40
CA LEU A 64 6.19 12.46 -5.58
C LEU A 64 5.18 13.52 -6.00
N ARG A 65 3.96 13.53 -5.45
CA ARG A 65 2.95 14.53 -5.78
C ARG A 65 3.44 15.98 -5.59
N SER A 66 4.33 16.18 -4.62
CA SER A 66 4.91 17.49 -4.28
C SER A 66 6.33 17.67 -4.84
N GLN A 67 6.76 16.88 -5.84
CA GLN A 67 8.15 16.92 -6.33
C GLN A 67 8.52 18.25 -7.00
N TYR A 68 7.54 18.94 -7.58
CA TYR A 68 7.74 20.23 -8.24
C TYR A 68 7.44 21.41 -7.32
N GLU A 69 7.02 21.15 -6.08
CA GLU A 69 6.88 22.21 -5.08
C GLU A 69 8.30 22.64 -4.66
N GLN A 70 8.60 23.93 -4.87
CA GLN A 70 9.86 24.53 -4.44
C GLN A 70 9.82 24.70 -2.91
N ARG A 71 10.17 23.65 -2.18
CA ARG A 71 10.35 23.73 -0.73
C ARG A 71 11.77 24.14 -0.39
N PRO A 72 11.97 24.98 0.64
CA PRO A 72 13.30 25.22 1.18
C PRO A 72 13.91 23.86 1.56
N SER A 73 15.16 23.64 1.18
CA SER A 73 15.95 22.51 1.67
C SER A 73 15.88 22.51 3.19
N SER A 74 15.64 21.34 3.80
CA SER A 74 15.59 21.22 5.26
C SER A 74 16.81 21.89 5.89
N SER A 75 16.56 22.74 6.87
CA SER A 75 17.57 23.53 7.60
C SER A 75 18.69 22.69 8.21
N ASP A 76 18.44 21.40 8.38
CA ASP A 76 19.32 20.47 9.09
C ASP A 76 20.49 20.00 8.22
N GLY A 77 20.63 20.47 6.98
CA GLY A 77 21.77 20.20 6.10
C GLY A 77 21.87 18.75 5.58
N HIS A 78 21.04 17.84 6.07
CA HIS A 78 21.07 16.43 5.67
C HIS A 78 20.15 16.13 4.48
N PRO A 79 20.61 15.34 3.49
CA PRO A 79 19.77 14.89 2.39
C PRO A 79 18.67 13.95 2.90
N ARG A 80 17.45 14.10 2.39
CA ARG A 80 16.30 13.27 2.76
C ARG A 80 15.76 12.53 1.56
N VAL A 81 15.50 11.24 1.73
CA VAL A 81 14.82 10.43 0.71
C VAL A 81 13.36 10.89 0.61
N LYS A 82 12.96 11.39 -0.56
CA LYS A 82 11.61 11.93 -0.80
C LYS A 82 10.58 10.83 -1.07
N ALA A 83 10.95 9.83 -1.85
CA ALA A 83 10.10 8.74 -2.25
C ALA A 83 10.95 7.50 -2.55
N LEU A 84 10.38 6.31 -2.37
CA LEU A 84 11.05 5.03 -2.56
C LEU A 84 10.22 4.15 -3.48
N PHE A 85 10.86 3.55 -4.48
CA PHE A 85 10.18 2.71 -5.47
C PHE A 85 10.89 1.37 -5.64
N ILE A 86 10.10 0.32 -5.83
CA ILE A 86 10.56 -0.97 -6.33
C ILE A 86 9.87 -1.27 -7.66
N TYR A 87 10.48 -2.12 -8.47
CA TYR A 87 9.97 -2.58 -9.77
C TYR A 87 9.85 -4.10 -9.74
N PRO A 88 8.80 -4.68 -9.14
CA PRO A 88 8.71 -6.13 -8.95
C PRO A 88 8.83 -6.92 -10.25
N ILE A 89 8.32 -6.35 -11.35
CA ILE A 89 8.45 -6.87 -12.71
C ILE A 89 9.34 -5.91 -13.51
N LYS A 90 10.36 -6.46 -14.18
CA LYS A 90 11.28 -5.70 -15.04
C LYS A 90 10.52 -4.95 -16.13
N SER A 91 10.91 -3.68 -16.35
CA SER A 91 10.32 -2.77 -17.35
C SER A 91 8.85 -2.41 -17.14
N CYS A 92 8.26 -2.72 -15.98
CA CYS A 92 6.88 -2.35 -15.64
C CYS A 92 6.82 -1.13 -14.70
N ARG A 93 5.59 -0.72 -14.34
CA ARG A 93 5.32 0.38 -13.40
C ARG A 93 5.91 0.09 -12.02
N GLY A 94 6.62 1.06 -11.46
CA GLY A 94 7.14 0.98 -10.09
C GLY A 94 6.05 1.08 -9.03
N VAL A 95 6.26 0.40 -7.91
CA VAL A 95 5.42 0.43 -6.71
C VAL A 95 6.10 1.31 -5.68
N GLU A 96 5.42 2.37 -5.24
CA GLU A 96 5.95 3.27 -4.22
C GLU A 96 5.79 2.66 -2.83
N LEU A 97 6.83 2.75 -1.99
CA LEU A 97 6.88 2.18 -0.66
C LEU A 97 7.11 3.26 0.41
N ALA A 98 6.58 3.03 1.61
CA ALA A 98 6.92 3.83 2.80
C ALA A 98 8.30 3.45 3.34
N THR A 99 8.64 2.16 3.29
CA THR A 99 9.88 1.57 3.81
C THR A 99 10.25 0.37 2.93
N ALA A 100 11.54 0.12 2.73
CA ALA A 100 12.03 -1.11 2.11
C ALA A 100 13.24 -1.65 2.87
N GLU A 101 13.38 -2.96 2.86
CA GLU A 101 14.54 -3.67 3.37
C GLU A 101 15.62 -3.70 2.28
N VAL A 102 16.89 -3.55 2.68
CA VAL A 102 18.03 -3.60 1.78
C VAL A 102 18.67 -4.97 1.89
N GLU A 103 18.69 -5.70 0.78
CA GLU A 103 19.37 -6.98 0.62
C GLU A 103 20.68 -6.76 -0.18
N SER A 104 21.56 -7.76 -0.23
CA SER A 104 22.82 -7.68 -0.99
C SER A 104 22.59 -7.41 -2.49
N SER A 105 21.44 -7.82 -3.04
CA SER A 105 21.06 -7.58 -4.44
C SER A 105 20.32 -6.25 -4.67
N GLY A 106 20.03 -5.47 -3.62
CA GLY A 106 19.27 -4.21 -3.71
C GLY A 106 18.05 -4.20 -2.80
N LEU A 107 17.04 -3.38 -3.15
CA LEU A 107 15.80 -3.33 -2.38
C LEU A 107 15.07 -4.67 -2.48
N LYS A 108 14.57 -5.15 -1.34
CA LYS A 108 13.78 -6.38 -1.28
C LYS A 108 12.61 -6.32 -2.26
N TYR A 109 12.46 -7.38 -3.04
CA TYR A 109 11.50 -7.54 -4.13
C TYR A 109 11.72 -6.67 -5.37
N ASP A 110 12.82 -5.91 -5.49
CA ASP A 110 13.12 -5.18 -6.72
C ASP A 110 13.54 -6.15 -7.85
N ARG A 111 12.91 -6.00 -9.02
CA ARG A 111 13.19 -6.73 -10.27
C ARG A 111 13.27 -8.26 -10.14
N ARG A 112 12.47 -8.85 -9.25
CA ARG A 112 12.43 -10.31 -9.04
C ARG A 112 11.79 -11.08 -10.20
N LEU A 113 10.94 -10.44 -10.99
CA LEU A 113 10.24 -11.05 -12.12
C LEU A 113 10.63 -10.36 -13.43
N THR A 114 10.67 -11.13 -14.51
CA THR A 114 10.86 -10.62 -15.87
C THR A 114 10.04 -11.44 -16.85
N PHE A 115 9.53 -10.82 -17.90
CA PHE A 115 9.01 -11.56 -19.04
C PHE A 115 10.18 -12.15 -19.83
N ALA A 116 10.01 -13.39 -20.29
CA ALA A 116 10.96 -14.10 -21.13
C ALA A 116 10.22 -14.69 -22.32
N GLN A 117 10.87 -14.69 -23.49
CA GLN A 117 10.37 -15.36 -24.68
C GLN A 117 11.05 -16.72 -24.79
N LEU A 118 10.26 -17.77 -24.98
CA LEU A 118 10.79 -19.08 -25.32
C LEU A 118 11.33 -19.04 -26.74
N VAL A 119 12.63 -19.28 -26.90
CA VAL A 119 13.26 -19.49 -28.20
C VAL A 119 13.34 -20.99 -28.41
N SER A 120 12.53 -21.54 -29.33
CA SER A 120 12.75 -22.90 -29.79
C SER A 120 14.06 -22.92 -30.57
N LYS A 121 14.97 -23.82 -30.21
CA LYS A 121 16.13 -24.10 -31.06
C LYS A 121 15.58 -24.56 -32.42
N PRO A 122 16.01 -23.98 -33.55
CA PRO A 122 15.71 -24.59 -34.84
C PRO A 122 16.28 -26.01 -34.79
N VAL A 123 15.45 -26.99 -35.18
CA VAL A 123 15.88 -28.36 -35.41
C VAL A 123 17.10 -28.28 -36.31
N GLN A 124 18.25 -28.75 -35.83
CA GLN A 124 19.42 -28.91 -36.69
C GLN A 124 19.00 -29.92 -37.77
N GLY A 125 18.71 -29.41 -38.96
CA GLY A 125 18.65 -30.24 -40.16
C GLY A 125 20.00 -30.97 -40.29
N PRO A 126 20.00 -32.17 -40.90
CA PRO A 126 21.17 -33.05 -40.89
C PRO A 126 22.41 -32.29 -41.32
N GLU A 127 23.49 -32.46 -40.54
CA GLU A 127 24.83 -31.96 -40.86
C GLU A 127 25.12 -32.26 -42.33
N LYS A 128 25.30 -31.21 -43.14
CA LYS A 128 25.98 -31.36 -44.42
C LYS A 128 27.44 -31.62 -44.08
N GLU A 129 27.78 -32.89 -44.01
CA GLU A 129 29.14 -33.40 -44.07
C GLU A 129 29.77 -32.83 -45.34
N SER A 130 30.56 -31.76 -45.19
CA SER A 130 31.37 -31.20 -46.26
C SER A 130 32.52 -32.17 -46.53
N SER A 131 32.25 -33.12 -47.41
CA SER A 131 33.26 -33.87 -48.12
C SER A 131 34.00 -32.90 -49.04
N ASP A 132 35.13 -32.36 -48.59
CA ASP A 132 36.13 -31.80 -49.49
C ASP A 132 37.45 -32.55 -49.33
N VAL A 133 37.80 -33.10 -50.49
CA VAL A 133 38.83 -34.06 -50.86
C VAL A 133 40.25 -33.53 -50.62
N ALA A 134 41.17 -34.46 -50.43
CA ALA A 134 42.59 -34.30 -50.15
C ALA A 134 43.45 -33.60 -51.23
N GLU A 135 44.47 -32.89 -50.74
CA GLU A 135 45.86 -32.66 -51.26
C GLU A 135 46.11 -32.08 -52.69
N PRO A 136 47.32 -31.58 -53.06
CA PRO A 136 48.63 -31.61 -52.36
C PRO A 136 49.44 -30.29 -52.33
N SER A 137 50.54 -30.37 -51.55
CA SER A 137 51.81 -29.60 -51.51
C SER A 137 52.13 -28.50 -52.53
N GLU A 138 52.68 -27.38 -52.03
CA GLU A 138 54.05 -26.87 -52.31
C GLU A 138 54.54 -25.99 -51.13
#